data_AF-A0A4S2UT65-F1
#
_entry.id   AF-A0A4S2UT65-F1
#
_cell.length_a   1.000
_cell.length_b   1.000
_cell.length_c   1.000
_cell.angle_alpha   90.00
_cell.angle_beta   90.00
_cell.angle_gamma   90.00
#
_symmetry.space_group_name_H-M   'P 1'
#
loop_
_entity.id
_entity.type
_entity.pdbx_description
1 polymer ?
#
loop_
_entity_poly.entity_id
_entity_poly.type
_entity_poly.pdbx_seq_one_letter_code
_entity_poly.pdbx_strand_id
1 'polypeptide(L)'
;MRWLPFAYVAFVLVLEATLQQEWAVSFFLIALPPIAAYAFGPVAVAAFTVFAILLEGFLAGVSYHLWETHHVTADIATAVVGILSTALAAHRTRQERSLVHANSVAEALMRALLRPVPHQVGHVLAASLYRPSEAGTMVGGDLFDIRATRGGERAIIGDVRGKGLQAVHTVAALLGSFREAAYEAHDLPSVAARLERRLAAEARETQDEELFATAVLIEYDSLSHRVTVTNHGHVEPVLISCGEVRVLSGPPALPLGLGGLAETGAPAVWHHRFTRGDILLLVTDGLVEARDTDGDFYPLVNRLRHRFADRPAPGPADVINFLNSDLPRHTRNLHDDVAMLAIAPHGAVRPAQ
;
A
#
# COMPACT_ATOMS: atom_id res chain seq x y z
N MET A 1 -5.59 8.40 24.33
CA MET A 1 -4.35 8.51 25.12
C MET A 1 -3.94 9.95 25.48
N ARG A 2 -4.42 11.01 24.82
CA ARG A 2 -4.04 12.41 25.14
C ARG A 2 -4.43 12.89 26.55
N TRP A 3 -5.31 12.16 27.25
CA TRP A 3 -5.75 12.45 28.62
C TRP A 3 -4.81 11.87 29.70
N LEU A 4 -3.87 11.00 29.35
CA LEU A 4 -2.96 10.32 30.29
C LEU A 4 -2.12 11.28 31.16
N PRO A 5 -1.48 12.33 30.62
CA PRO A 5 -0.72 13.26 31.46
C PRO A 5 -1.59 13.97 32.52
N PHE A 6 -2.82 14.35 32.16
CA PHE A 6 -3.74 15.01 33.08
C PHE A 6 -4.23 14.06 34.18
N ALA A 7 -4.55 12.82 33.82
CA ALA A 7 -4.90 11.79 34.79
C ALA A 7 -3.74 11.48 35.75
N TYR A 8 -2.49 11.49 35.25
CA TYR A 8 -1.30 11.30 36.07
C TYR A 8 -1.10 12.41 37.09
N VAL A 9 -1.23 13.68 36.68
CA VAL A 9 -1.17 14.82 37.61
C VAL A 9 -2.24 14.71 38.69
N ALA A 10 -3.49 14.39 38.31
CA ALA A 10 -4.57 14.21 39.28
C ALA A 10 -4.26 13.09 40.29
N PHE A 11 -3.69 11.97 39.82
CA PHE A 11 -3.25 10.87 40.67
C PHE A 11 -2.18 11.32 41.68
N VAL A 12 -1.15 12.06 41.23
CA VAL A 12 -0.10 12.58 42.12
C VAL A 12 -0.67 13.54 43.17
N LEU A 13 -1.59 14.43 42.78
CA LEU A 13 -2.23 15.37 43.72
C LEU A 13 -3.09 14.66 44.78
N VAL A 14 -3.84 13.63 44.40
CA VAL A 14 -4.61 12.82 45.35
C VAL A 14 -3.67 12.09 46.31
N LEU A 15 -2.59 11.53 45.78
CA LEU A 15 -1.59 10.80 46.57
C LEU A 15 -0.92 11.70 47.61
N GLU A 16 -0.50 12.91 47.21
CA GLU A 16 0.06 13.95 48.09
C GLU A 16 -0.93 14.34 49.20
N ALA A 17 -2.22 14.51 48.88
CA ALA A 17 -3.23 14.85 49.87
C ALA A 17 -3.47 13.74 50.90
N THR A 18 -3.28 12.47 50.53
CA THR A 18 -3.54 11.31 51.39
C THR A 18 -2.37 10.91 52.29
N LEU A 19 -1.12 11.19 51.90
CA LEU A 19 0.10 10.68 52.55
C LEU A 19 0.78 11.70 53.49
N GLN A 20 0.01 12.62 54.07
CA GLN A 20 0.50 13.79 54.82
C GLN A 20 1.83 13.60 55.60
N GLN A 21 2.82 14.40 55.22
CA GLN A 21 4.04 14.83 55.95
C GLN A 21 5.24 13.89 56.18
N GLU A 22 5.20 12.59 55.89
CA GLU A 22 6.42 11.75 56.07
C GLU A 22 7.26 11.55 54.79
N TRP A 23 6.69 11.74 53.60
CA TRP A 23 7.37 11.49 52.31
C TRP A 23 6.98 12.54 51.27
N ALA A 24 7.96 13.16 50.61
CA ALA A 24 7.70 14.13 49.53
C ALA A 24 7.22 13.41 48.27
N VAL A 25 5.90 13.26 48.07
CA VAL A 25 5.30 12.54 46.93
C VAL A 25 5.45 13.34 45.62
N SER A 26 5.75 14.63 45.71
CA SER A 26 6.02 15.51 44.57
C SER A 26 7.09 14.99 43.60
N PHE A 27 8.05 14.16 44.05
CA PHE A 27 9.09 13.59 43.16
C PHE A 27 8.51 12.75 42.01
N PHE A 28 7.30 12.22 42.14
CA PHE A 28 6.65 11.46 41.08
C PHE A 28 6.34 12.31 39.84
N LEU A 29 6.29 13.65 39.96
CA LEU A 29 6.08 14.55 38.82
C LEU A 29 7.20 14.46 37.77
N ILE A 30 8.37 13.90 38.11
CA ILE A 30 9.44 13.57 37.15
C ILE A 30 8.96 12.69 35.98
N ALA A 31 7.92 11.88 36.17
CA ALA A 31 7.37 11.01 35.13
C ALA A 31 6.40 11.73 34.17
N LEU A 32 6.01 12.98 34.48
CA LEU A 32 5.06 13.74 33.65
C LEU A 32 5.61 14.04 32.24
N PRO A 33 6.86 14.53 32.06
CA PRO A 33 7.40 14.78 30.72
C PRO A 33 7.50 13.53 29.82
N PRO A 34 7.96 12.36 30.30
CA PRO A 34 7.92 11.12 29.52
C PRO A 34 6.51 10.72 29.06
N ILE A 35 5.51 10.81 29.96
CA ILE A 35 4.11 10.48 29.63
C ILE A 35 3.57 11.48 28.59
N ALA A 36 3.91 12.76 28.72
CA ALA A 36 3.54 13.79 27.74
C ALA A 36 4.21 13.56 26.37
N ALA A 37 5.49 13.13 26.35
CA ALA A 37 6.24 12.86 25.12
C ALA A 37 5.65 11.72 24.29
N TYR A 38 4.90 10.81 24.91
CA TYR A 38 4.17 9.77 24.19
C TYR A 38 2.98 10.32 23.39
N ALA A 39 2.33 11.39 23.86
CA ALA A 39 1.06 11.85 23.31
C ALA A 39 1.11 13.22 22.61
N PHE A 40 2.19 13.99 22.81
CA PHE A 40 2.28 15.39 22.37
C PHE A 40 3.63 15.71 21.71
N GLY A 41 3.64 16.79 20.93
CA GLY A 41 4.86 17.32 20.30
C GLY A 41 5.80 18.02 21.30
N PRO A 42 7.04 18.33 20.89
CA PRO A 42 8.10 18.80 21.79
C PRO A 42 7.75 20.07 22.57
N VAL A 43 7.05 21.03 21.96
CA VAL A 43 6.64 22.28 22.63
C VAL A 43 5.72 22.00 23.82
N ALA A 44 4.78 21.07 23.65
CA ALA A 44 3.87 20.70 24.73
C ALA A 44 4.58 19.91 25.84
N VAL A 45 5.53 19.03 25.49
CA VAL A 45 6.37 18.32 26.49
C VAL A 45 7.20 19.29 27.32
N ALA A 46 7.79 20.32 26.68
CA ALA A 46 8.49 21.38 27.39
C ALA A 46 7.53 22.14 28.33
N ALA A 47 6.31 22.45 27.88
CA ALA A 47 5.30 23.09 28.73
C ALA A 47 4.90 22.22 29.94
N PHE A 48 4.70 20.90 29.75
CA PHE A 48 4.45 19.97 30.84
C PHE A 48 5.63 19.84 31.81
N THR A 49 6.87 19.95 31.30
CA THR A 49 8.08 19.95 32.15
C THR A 49 8.13 21.20 33.01
N VAL A 50 7.91 22.38 32.42
CA VAL A 50 7.87 23.64 33.18
C VAL A 50 6.74 23.60 34.21
N PHE A 51 5.57 23.08 33.83
CA PHE A 51 4.46 22.89 34.74
C PHE A 51 4.80 21.94 35.91
N ALA A 52 5.48 20.81 35.64
CA ALA A 52 5.92 19.88 36.68
C ALA A 52 6.84 20.57 37.70
N ILE A 53 7.87 21.28 37.22
CA ILE A 53 8.83 21.99 38.09
C ILE A 53 8.13 23.08 38.91
N LEU A 54 7.23 23.86 38.29
CA LEU A 54 6.48 24.89 39.01
C LEU A 54 5.55 24.28 40.08
N LEU A 55 4.95 23.13 39.79
CA LEU A 55 4.09 22.43 40.73
C LEU A 55 4.89 21.79 41.88
N GLU A 56 6.04 21.17 41.58
CA GLU A 56 7.01 20.67 42.57
C GLU A 56 7.44 21.80 43.51
N GLY A 57 7.87 22.95 42.96
CA GLY A 57 8.28 24.11 43.73
C GLY A 57 7.14 24.72 44.57
N PHE A 58 5.91 24.75 44.05
CA PHE A 58 4.75 25.22 44.81
C PHE A 58 4.44 24.30 46.01
N LEU A 59 4.44 22.97 45.81
CA LEU A 59 4.18 21.99 46.88
C LEU A 59 5.28 22.02 47.95
N ALA A 60 6.55 22.16 47.55
CA ALA A 60 7.67 22.34 48.47
C ALA A 60 7.56 23.67 49.25
N GLY A 61 7.06 24.74 48.61
CA GLY A 61 6.82 26.05 49.21
C GLY A 61 5.76 26.05 50.29
N VAL A 62 4.65 25.35 50.06
CA VAL A 62 3.58 25.17 51.07
C VAL A 62 4.08 24.40 52.29
N SER A 63 5.08 23.53 52.09
CA SER A 63 5.67 22.70 53.15
C SER A 63 6.86 23.36 53.88
N TYR A 64 7.21 24.61 53.54
CA TYR A 64 8.36 25.38 54.09
C TYR A 64 9.76 24.74 53.91
N HIS A 65 9.93 23.75 53.04
CA HIS A 65 11.19 22.98 52.87
C HIS A 65 11.92 23.28 51.54
N LEU A 66 11.69 24.48 50.95
CA LEU A 66 12.17 24.87 49.61
C LEU A 66 13.68 24.68 49.33
N TRP A 67 14.52 24.67 50.37
CA TRP A 67 15.98 24.66 50.24
C TRP A 67 16.61 23.36 50.72
N GLU A 68 15.82 22.33 51.02
CA GLU A 68 16.38 21.02 51.31
C GLU A 68 16.94 20.36 50.05
N THR A 69 18.09 19.70 50.20
CA THR A 69 18.83 19.07 49.10
C THR A 69 17.96 18.14 48.26
N HIS A 70 16.97 17.47 48.87
CA HIS A 70 16.07 16.53 48.19
C HIS A 70 15.10 17.20 47.19
N HIS A 71 14.67 18.45 47.43
CA HIS A 71 13.79 19.17 46.50
C HIS A 71 14.57 19.73 45.32
N VAL A 72 15.77 20.27 45.58
CA VAL A 72 16.67 20.76 44.53
C VAL A 72 17.11 19.63 43.60
N THR A 73 17.42 18.44 44.14
CA THR A 73 17.76 17.28 43.30
C THR A 73 16.58 16.77 42.49
N ALA A 74 15.35 16.82 43.03
CA ALA A 74 14.13 16.47 42.30
C ALA A 74 13.89 17.42 41.11
N ASP A 75 13.93 18.74 41.33
CA ASP A 75 13.74 19.73 40.26
C ASP A 75 14.79 19.60 39.15
N ILE A 76 16.07 19.37 39.53
CA ILE A 76 17.16 19.13 38.56
C ILE A 76 16.89 17.84 37.77
N ALA A 77 16.46 16.77 38.44
CA ALA A 77 16.15 15.50 37.79
C ALA A 77 14.96 15.65 36.82
N THR A 78 13.89 16.35 37.24
CA THR A 78 12.73 16.68 36.39
C THR A 78 13.13 17.55 35.20
N ALA A 79 14.02 18.53 35.38
CA ALA A 79 14.55 19.33 34.28
C ALA A 79 15.34 18.48 33.26
N VAL A 80 16.25 17.61 33.73
CA VAL A 80 17.03 16.71 32.86
C VAL A 80 16.12 15.74 32.11
N VAL A 81 15.19 15.08 32.81
CA VAL A 81 14.22 14.16 32.20
C VAL A 81 13.31 14.89 31.21
N GLY A 82 12.88 16.11 31.52
CA GLY A 82 12.07 16.93 30.62
C GLY A 82 12.81 17.39 29.36
N ILE A 83 14.10 17.74 29.46
CA ILE A 83 14.95 18.04 28.30
C ILE A 83 15.08 16.79 27.40
N LEU A 84 15.38 15.63 27.99
CA LEU A 84 15.49 14.37 27.23
C LEU A 84 14.14 13.97 26.59
N SER A 85 13.04 14.11 27.32
CA SER A 85 11.68 13.82 26.82
C SER A 85 11.29 14.75 25.67
N THR A 86 11.66 16.03 25.77
CA THR A 86 11.45 17.03 24.70
C THR A 86 12.28 16.69 23.46
N ALA A 87 13.55 16.31 23.65
CA ALA A 87 14.43 15.89 22.56
C ALA A 87 13.89 14.62 21.86
N LEU A 88 13.42 13.64 22.62
CA LEU A 88 12.79 12.42 22.10
C LEU A 88 11.52 12.74 21.31
N ALA A 89 10.63 13.59 21.84
CA ALA A 89 9.43 14.03 21.15
C ALA A 89 9.76 14.81 19.86
N ALA A 90 10.81 15.63 19.88
CA ALA A 90 11.29 16.33 18.69
C ALA A 90 11.83 15.37 17.64
N HIS A 91 12.63 14.38 18.03
CA HIS A 91 13.17 13.36 17.14
C HIS A 91 12.05 12.54 16.50
N ARG A 92 11.11 12.03 17.31
CA ARG A 92 9.92 11.31 16.84
C ARG A 92 9.10 12.14 15.84
N THR A 93 8.79 13.39 16.19
CA THR A 93 8.00 14.28 15.31
C THR A 93 8.72 14.52 13.98
N ARG A 94 10.05 14.65 13.99
CA ARG A 94 10.84 14.79 12.76
C ARG A 94 10.80 13.51 11.91
N GLN A 95 10.95 12.34 12.51
CA GLN A 95 10.84 11.06 11.81
C GLN A 95 9.45 10.87 11.19
N GLU A 96 8.38 11.11 11.94
CA GLU A 96 7.00 11.03 11.44
C GLU A 96 6.79 11.97 10.24
N ARG A 97 7.29 13.22 10.31
CA ARG A 97 7.21 14.17 9.19
C ARG A 97 7.99 13.72 7.96
N SER A 98 9.20 13.20 8.15
CA SER A 98 10.01 12.68 7.03
C SER A 98 9.31 11.50 6.34
N LEU A 99 8.67 10.61 7.09
CA LEU A 99 7.90 9.49 6.54
C LEU A 99 6.68 9.98 5.74
N VAL A 100 5.92 10.95 6.28
CA VAL A 100 4.77 11.53 5.57
C VAL A 100 5.22 12.22 4.27
N HIS A 101 6.31 12.97 4.29
CA HIS A 101 6.86 13.59 3.08
C HIS A 101 7.32 12.54 2.06
N ALA A 102 8.07 11.53 2.48
CA ALA A 102 8.52 10.45 1.59
C ALA A 102 7.34 9.71 0.94
N ASN A 103 6.29 9.41 1.71
CA ASN A 103 5.07 8.77 1.20
C ASN A 103 4.34 9.67 0.19
N SER A 104 4.21 10.98 0.46
CA SER A 104 3.57 11.91 -0.47
C SER A 104 4.32 12.02 -1.81
N VAL A 105 5.66 11.96 -1.78
CA VAL A 105 6.49 11.96 -2.99
C VAL A 105 6.36 10.64 -3.74
N ALA A 106 6.44 9.51 -3.04
CA ALA A 106 6.26 8.19 -3.63
C ALA A 106 4.88 8.06 -4.32
N GLU A 107 3.82 8.58 -3.69
CA GLU A 107 2.47 8.54 -4.24
C GLU A 107 2.37 9.39 -5.51
N ALA A 108 2.97 10.59 -5.51
CA ALA A 108 3.03 11.45 -6.68
C ALA A 108 3.81 10.81 -7.84
N LEU A 109 4.91 10.11 -7.53
CA LEU A 109 5.70 9.36 -8.53
C LEU A 109 4.89 8.19 -9.09
N MET A 110 4.23 7.41 -8.26
CA MET A 110 3.38 6.29 -8.71
C MET A 110 2.26 6.77 -9.63
N ARG A 111 1.57 7.86 -9.28
CA ARG A 111 0.56 8.48 -10.17
C ARG A 111 1.14 8.94 -11.51
N ALA A 112 2.40 9.38 -11.54
CA ALA A 112 3.07 9.75 -12.79
C ALA A 112 3.51 8.54 -13.63
N LEU A 113 3.88 7.43 -12.97
CA LEU A 113 4.27 6.16 -13.62
C LEU A 113 3.07 5.41 -14.19
N LEU A 114 1.99 5.30 -13.41
CA LEU A 114 0.71 4.65 -13.73
C LEU A 114 -0.19 5.61 -14.53
N ARG A 115 0.26 5.95 -15.74
CA ARG A 115 -0.48 6.85 -16.63
C ARG A 115 -1.93 6.36 -16.83
N PRO A 116 -2.92 7.26 -16.87
CA PRO A 116 -4.30 6.87 -17.18
C PRO A 116 -4.36 6.05 -18.47
N VAL A 117 -4.98 4.87 -18.39
CA VAL A 117 -5.14 4.00 -19.55
C VAL A 117 -6.17 4.63 -20.49
N PRO A 118 -5.84 4.81 -21.79
CA PRO A 118 -6.82 5.29 -22.77
C PRO A 118 -8.04 4.38 -22.81
N HIS A 119 -9.23 4.96 -23.00
CA HIS A 119 -10.47 4.18 -23.10
C HIS A 119 -10.43 3.10 -24.18
N GLN A 120 -9.65 3.32 -25.24
CA GLN A 120 -9.40 2.36 -26.30
C GLN A 120 -7.90 2.25 -26.57
N VAL A 121 -7.40 1.02 -26.61
CA VAL A 121 -6.01 0.69 -26.94
C VAL A 121 -6.06 -0.33 -28.07
N GLY A 122 -5.81 0.11 -29.31
CA GLY A 122 -5.94 -0.73 -30.49
C GLY A 122 -7.37 -1.31 -30.63
N HIS A 123 -7.47 -2.63 -30.60
CA HIS A 123 -8.70 -3.41 -30.68
C HIS A 123 -9.29 -3.81 -29.32
N VAL A 124 -8.89 -3.16 -28.23
CA VAL A 124 -9.51 -3.35 -26.91
C VAL A 124 -10.06 -2.04 -26.34
N LEU A 125 -11.21 -2.12 -25.68
CA LEU A 125 -11.63 -1.13 -24.70
C LEU A 125 -10.94 -1.43 -23.38
N ALA A 126 -10.51 -0.41 -22.66
CA ALA A 126 -9.82 -0.54 -21.39
C ALA A 126 -10.31 0.48 -20.36
N ALA A 127 -10.27 0.08 -19.09
CA ALA A 127 -10.47 0.95 -17.95
C ALA A 127 -9.55 0.48 -16.82
N SER A 128 -8.99 1.42 -16.06
CA SER A 128 -8.13 1.10 -14.94
C SER A 128 -8.41 1.99 -13.74
N LEU A 129 -8.00 1.50 -12.57
CA LEU A 129 -8.05 2.24 -11.33
C LEU A 129 -6.81 1.89 -10.50
N TYR A 130 -6.20 2.90 -9.91
CA TYR A 130 -5.21 2.75 -8.85
C TYR A 130 -5.73 3.48 -7.61
N ARG A 131 -5.72 2.80 -6.48
CA ARG A 131 -6.10 3.35 -5.18
C ARG A 131 -4.98 3.06 -4.19
N PRO A 132 -4.28 4.08 -3.69
CA PRO A 132 -3.26 3.89 -2.67
C PRO A 132 -3.91 3.47 -1.33
N SER A 133 -3.14 2.74 -0.53
CA SER A 133 -3.43 2.47 0.88
C SER A 133 -3.59 3.76 1.71
N GLU A 134 -4.22 3.68 2.89
CA GLU A 134 -4.60 4.87 3.66
C GLU A 134 -3.42 5.76 4.10
N ALA A 135 -3.68 7.06 4.20
CA ALA A 135 -2.69 8.11 4.44
C ALA A 135 -1.86 7.90 5.72
N GLY A 136 -0.66 7.34 5.54
CA GLY A 136 0.31 7.08 6.62
C GLY A 136 1.12 5.81 6.41
N THR A 137 0.63 4.87 5.59
CA THR A 137 1.37 3.67 5.19
C THR A 137 2.27 3.97 3.99
N MET A 138 3.39 3.24 3.89
CA MET A 138 4.29 3.34 2.74
C MET A 138 3.55 2.94 1.46
N VAL A 139 3.76 3.69 0.38
CA VAL A 139 3.21 3.42 -0.95
C VAL A 139 3.60 2.01 -1.41
N GLY A 140 2.65 1.26 -1.98
CA GLY A 140 2.83 -0.12 -2.43
C GLY A 140 3.61 -0.27 -3.75
N GLY A 141 3.80 -1.52 -4.15
CA GLY A 141 4.51 -1.95 -5.35
C GLY A 141 3.61 -2.24 -6.56
N ASP A 142 2.31 -1.95 -6.44
CA ASP A 142 1.29 -2.21 -7.46
C ASP A 142 1.59 -1.52 -8.81
N LEU A 143 1.56 -2.29 -9.90
CA LEU A 143 1.81 -1.79 -11.24
C LEU A 143 0.83 -2.32 -12.26
N PHE A 144 0.53 -1.52 -13.29
CA PHE A 144 -0.12 -1.97 -14.50
C PHE A 144 0.19 -1.07 -15.70
N ASP A 145 0.10 -1.62 -16.91
CA ASP A 145 0.14 -0.87 -18.17
C ASP A 145 -0.49 -1.73 -19.29
N ILE A 146 -0.90 -1.09 -20.39
CA ILE A 146 -1.42 -1.76 -21.58
C ILE A 146 -0.95 -1.02 -22.84
N ARG A 147 -0.54 -1.79 -23.85
CA ARG A 147 0.02 -1.28 -25.10
C ARG A 147 -0.56 -1.98 -26.30
N ALA A 148 -0.94 -1.20 -27.31
CA ALA A 148 -1.20 -1.71 -28.64
C ALA A 148 0.14 -1.96 -29.35
N THR A 149 0.36 -3.18 -29.82
CA THR A 149 1.60 -3.60 -30.48
C THR A 149 1.28 -4.26 -31.82
N ARG A 150 2.31 -4.54 -32.63
CA ARG A 150 2.10 -5.25 -33.92
C ARG A 150 1.63 -6.70 -33.73
N GLY A 151 1.98 -7.33 -32.61
CA GLY A 151 1.62 -8.72 -32.29
C GLY A 151 0.30 -8.87 -31.55
N GLY A 152 -0.41 -7.77 -31.28
CA GLY A 152 -1.61 -7.74 -30.44
C GLY A 152 -1.50 -6.74 -29.29
N GLU A 153 -2.59 -6.55 -28.56
CA GLU A 153 -2.61 -5.70 -27.39
C GLU A 153 -2.04 -6.45 -26.18
N ARG A 154 -0.97 -5.92 -25.57
CA ARG A 154 -0.29 -6.53 -24.42
C ARG A 154 -0.55 -5.73 -23.16
N ALA A 155 -0.84 -6.40 -22.05
CA ALA A 155 -0.97 -5.74 -20.75
C ALA A 155 -0.19 -6.47 -19.66
N ILE A 156 0.14 -5.72 -18.61
CA ILE A 156 0.75 -6.20 -17.38
C ILE A 156 -0.08 -5.68 -16.21
N ILE A 157 -0.27 -6.51 -15.20
CA ILE A 157 -0.58 -6.11 -13.83
C ILE A 157 0.34 -6.87 -12.89
N GLY A 158 0.70 -6.31 -11.76
CA GLY A 158 1.52 -7.00 -10.78
C GLY A 158 1.71 -6.21 -9.50
N ASP A 159 2.41 -6.82 -8.55
CA ASP A 159 2.87 -6.20 -7.33
C ASP A 159 4.34 -6.54 -7.08
N VAL A 160 5.13 -5.51 -6.77
CA VAL A 160 6.54 -5.63 -6.43
C VAL A 160 6.67 -5.79 -4.92
N ARG A 161 7.45 -6.79 -4.51
CA ARG A 161 7.77 -6.97 -3.10
C ARG A 161 8.46 -5.73 -2.53
N GLY A 162 7.90 -5.21 -1.44
CA GLY A 162 8.44 -4.06 -0.72
C GLY A 162 7.47 -2.89 -0.75
N LYS A 163 7.80 -1.82 -0.03
CA LYS A 163 6.99 -0.60 0.03
C LYS A 163 7.88 0.64 0.06
N GLY A 164 7.28 1.79 -0.20
CA GLY A 164 7.94 3.08 -0.21
C GLY A 164 8.75 3.32 -1.48
N LEU A 165 9.73 4.22 -1.39
CA LEU A 165 10.44 4.73 -2.56
C LEU A 165 11.22 3.66 -3.33
N GLN A 166 11.74 2.63 -2.65
CA GLN A 166 12.46 1.52 -3.29
C GLN A 166 11.52 0.71 -4.21
N ALA A 167 10.30 0.41 -3.76
CA ALA A 167 9.30 -0.27 -4.58
C ALA A 167 8.94 0.57 -5.82
N VAL A 168 8.77 1.89 -5.66
CA VAL A 168 8.49 2.80 -6.79
C VAL A 168 9.59 2.77 -7.85
N HIS A 169 10.86 2.69 -7.46
CA HIS A 169 11.97 2.55 -8.40
C HIS A 169 11.90 1.25 -9.20
N THR A 170 11.66 0.12 -8.53
CA THR A 170 11.50 -1.18 -9.17
C THR A 170 10.28 -1.20 -10.10
N VAL A 171 9.15 -0.61 -9.69
CA VAL A 171 7.96 -0.44 -10.55
C VAL A 171 8.33 0.36 -11.81
N ALA A 172 9.05 1.47 -11.68
CA ALA A 172 9.48 2.28 -12.81
C ALA A 172 10.37 1.48 -13.78
N ALA A 173 11.31 0.70 -13.24
CA ALA A 173 12.18 -0.19 -14.00
C ALA A 173 11.40 -1.27 -14.76
N LEU A 174 10.46 -1.94 -14.11
CA LEU A 174 9.63 -2.98 -14.72
C LEU A 174 8.69 -2.40 -15.78
N LEU A 175 8.01 -1.29 -15.51
CA LEU A 175 7.15 -0.64 -16.49
C LEU A 175 7.94 -0.12 -17.69
N GLY A 176 9.15 0.43 -17.47
CA GLY A 176 10.06 0.82 -18.56
C GLY A 176 10.43 -0.36 -19.45
N SER A 177 10.87 -1.46 -18.84
CA SER A 177 11.22 -2.70 -19.55
C SER A 177 10.02 -3.33 -20.26
N PHE A 178 8.84 -3.34 -19.63
CA PHE A 178 7.60 -3.81 -20.24
C PHE A 178 7.24 -2.98 -21.48
N ARG A 179 7.28 -1.65 -21.37
CA ARG A 179 6.93 -0.75 -22.48
C ARG A 179 7.81 -1.00 -23.69
N GLU A 180 9.10 -1.22 -23.50
CA GLU A 180 10.02 -1.56 -24.59
C GLU A 180 9.78 -2.98 -25.13
N ALA A 181 9.74 -3.96 -24.23
CA ALA A 181 9.54 -5.37 -24.57
C ALA A 181 8.23 -5.62 -25.30
N ALA A 182 7.16 -4.90 -24.93
CA ALA A 182 5.86 -5.01 -25.57
C ALA A 182 5.95 -4.73 -27.08
N TYR A 183 6.79 -3.81 -27.54
CA TYR A 183 6.93 -3.50 -28.97
C TYR A 183 7.92 -4.41 -29.70
N GLU A 184 8.98 -4.88 -29.04
CA GLU A 184 10.08 -5.58 -29.68
C GLU A 184 10.00 -7.09 -29.60
N ALA A 185 9.46 -7.63 -28.50
CA ALA A 185 9.43 -9.06 -28.26
C ALA A 185 8.42 -9.75 -29.18
N HIS A 186 8.76 -10.94 -29.66
CA HIS A 186 7.90 -11.70 -30.57
C HIS A 186 6.66 -12.28 -29.87
N ASP A 187 6.80 -12.72 -28.63
CA ASP A 187 5.76 -13.38 -27.85
C ASP A 187 5.79 -12.97 -26.36
N LEU A 188 4.75 -13.39 -25.63
CA LEU A 188 4.57 -13.08 -24.21
C LEU A 188 5.67 -13.67 -23.30
N PRO A 189 6.16 -14.91 -23.50
CA PRO A 189 7.32 -15.43 -22.77
C PRO A 189 8.60 -14.60 -22.95
N SER A 190 8.83 -14.06 -24.16
CA SER A 190 9.97 -13.19 -24.42
C SER A 190 9.85 -11.85 -23.68
N VAL A 191 8.63 -11.34 -23.50
CA VAL A 191 8.36 -10.18 -22.62
C VAL A 191 8.72 -10.53 -21.17
N ALA A 192 8.19 -11.65 -20.66
CA ALA A 192 8.49 -12.11 -19.30
C ALA A 192 10.00 -12.26 -19.06
N ALA A 193 10.74 -12.85 -20.01
CA ALA A 193 12.19 -13.03 -19.92
C ALA A 193 12.98 -11.70 -19.95
N ARG A 194 12.43 -10.63 -20.55
CA ARG A 194 13.03 -9.29 -20.45
C ARG A 194 12.80 -8.69 -19.05
N LEU A 195 11.59 -8.84 -18.51
CA LEU A 195 11.27 -8.39 -17.14
C LEU A 195 12.10 -9.12 -16.09
N GLU A 196 12.24 -10.43 -16.21
CA GLU A 196 13.08 -11.28 -15.35
C GLU A 196 14.52 -10.75 -15.29
N ARG A 197 15.11 -10.50 -16.48
CA ARG A 197 16.47 -9.95 -16.58
C ARG A 197 16.58 -8.55 -15.98
N ARG A 198 15.56 -7.70 -16.16
CA ARG A 198 15.57 -6.36 -15.55
C ARG A 198 15.53 -6.45 -14.04
N LEU A 199 14.67 -7.29 -13.48
CA LEU A 199 14.55 -7.44 -12.03
C LEU A 199 15.81 -8.05 -11.41
N ALA A 200 16.43 -9.04 -12.07
CA ALA A 200 17.71 -9.59 -11.64
C ALA A 200 18.88 -8.59 -11.74
N ALA A 201 18.79 -7.57 -12.59
CA ALA A 201 19.75 -6.47 -12.61
C ALA A 201 19.49 -5.50 -11.45
N GLU A 202 18.23 -5.13 -11.23
CA GLU A 202 17.80 -4.27 -10.11
C GLU A 202 18.19 -4.87 -8.75
N ALA A 203 17.97 -6.18 -8.55
CA ALA A 203 18.34 -6.93 -7.35
C ALA A 203 19.85 -6.82 -7.05
N ARG A 204 20.69 -6.88 -8.09
CA ARG A 204 22.14 -6.72 -7.96
C ARG A 204 22.56 -5.28 -7.68
N GLU A 205 21.92 -4.31 -8.33
CA GLU A 205 22.18 -2.88 -8.13
C GLU A 205 21.81 -2.42 -6.71
N THR A 206 20.72 -2.97 -6.17
CA THR A 206 20.19 -2.64 -4.83
C THR A 206 20.71 -3.56 -3.72
N GLN A 207 21.46 -4.61 -4.05
CA GLN A 207 21.92 -5.66 -3.14
C GLN A 207 20.77 -6.36 -2.39
N ASP A 208 19.62 -6.50 -3.05
CA ASP A 208 18.43 -7.17 -2.54
C ASP A 208 18.24 -8.51 -3.29
N GLU A 209 18.86 -9.57 -2.78
CA GLU A 209 18.79 -10.92 -3.38
C GLU A 209 17.38 -11.54 -3.31
N GLU A 210 16.49 -10.96 -2.51
CA GLU A 210 15.11 -11.41 -2.35
C GLU A 210 14.11 -10.50 -3.10
N LEU A 211 14.58 -9.65 -4.01
CA LEU A 211 13.71 -8.80 -4.82
C LEU A 211 12.94 -9.64 -5.85
N PHE A 212 11.61 -9.64 -5.74
CA PHE A 212 10.73 -10.30 -6.68
C PHE A 212 9.48 -9.45 -6.97
N ALA A 213 8.78 -9.79 -8.04
CA ALA A 213 7.49 -9.20 -8.38
C ALA A 213 6.52 -10.29 -8.84
N THR A 214 5.30 -10.25 -8.31
CA THR A 214 4.21 -11.06 -8.86
C THR A 214 3.63 -10.31 -10.05
N ALA A 215 3.33 -11.00 -11.16
CA ALA A 215 2.72 -10.35 -12.31
C ALA A 215 1.86 -11.28 -13.16
N VAL A 216 0.78 -10.76 -13.73
CA VAL A 216 0.11 -11.35 -14.88
C VAL A 216 0.45 -10.55 -16.13
N LEU A 217 0.90 -11.24 -17.16
CA LEU A 217 1.01 -10.70 -18.51
C LEU A 217 -0.11 -11.28 -19.37
N ILE A 218 -0.69 -10.43 -20.21
CA ILE A 218 -1.67 -10.85 -21.20
C ILE A 218 -1.31 -10.32 -22.59
N GLU A 219 -1.69 -11.06 -23.62
CA GLU A 219 -1.64 -10.64 -25.02
C GLU A 219 -2.96 -11.01 -25.68
N TYR A 220 -3.66 -10.02 -26.21
CA TYR A 220 -4.88 -10.22 -27.00
C TYR A 220 -4.55 -10.15 -28.49
N ASP A 221 -4.89 -11.22 -29.20
CA ASP A 221 -4.85 -11.28 -30.66
C ASP A 221 -6.26 -11.06 -31.22
N SER A 222 -6.44 -9.90 -31.85
CA SER A 222 -7.71 -9.50 -32.46
C SER A 222 -8.10 -10.33 -33.69
N LEU A 223 -7.15 -10.98 -34.36
CA LEU A 223 -7.41 -11.81 -35.53
C LEU A 223 -7.93 -13.19 -35.14
N SER A 224 -7.37 -13.79 -34.09
CA SER A 224 -7.80 -15.11 -33.59
C SER A 224 -8.83 -15.05 -32.46
N HIS A 225 -9.18 -13.84 -31.99
CA HIS A 225 -10.09 -13.61 -30.85
C HIS A 225 -9.69 -14.44 -29.62
N ARG A 226 -8.40 -14.37 -29.29
CA ARG A 226 -7.79 -15.17 -28.25
C ARG A 226 -6.96 -14.28 -27.33
N VAL A 227 -7.13 -14.47 -26.03
CA VAL A 227 -6.21 -13.92 -25.04
C VAL A 227 -5.24 -15.01 -24.61
N THR A 228 -3.98 -14.65 -24.62
CA THR A 228 -2.84 -15.44 -24.17
C THR A 228 -2.43 -14.89 -22.81
N VAL A 229 -2.23 -15.76 -21.82
CA VAL A 229 -1.97 -15.37 -20.43
C VAL A 229 -0.74 -16.13 -19.92
N THR A 230 0.09 -15.45 -19.14
CA THR A 230 1.09 -16.06 -18.25
C THR A 230 1.02 -15.38 -16.89
N ASN A 231 0.94 -16.18 -15.82
CA ASN A 231 0.81 -15.69 -14.45
C ASN A 231 2.02 -16.11 -13.61
N HIS A 232 2.83 -15.14 -13.23
CA HIS A 232 4.00 -15.25 -12.40
C HIS A 232 3.63 -15.07 -10.92
N GLY A 233 2.83 -15.99 -10.38
CA GLY A 233 2.47 -16.03 -8.96
C GLY A 233 1.56 -14.89 -8.47
N HIS A 234 0.85 -14.23 -9.36
CA HIS A 234 -0.09 -13.14 -9.06
C HIS A 234 -1.55 -13.63 -9.00
N VAL A 235 -2.47 -12.73 -8.64
CA VAL A 235 -3.91 -13.02 -8.59
C VAL A 235 -4.43 -13.42 -9.97
N GLU A 236 -5.23 -14.49 -10.00
CA GLU A 236 -5.75 -15.05 -11.25
C GLU A 236 -6.76 -14.10 -11.93
N PRO A 237 -6.71 -13.94 -13.26
CA PRO A 237 -7.65 -13.10 -13.99
C PRO A 237 -9.10 -13.58 -13.86
N VAL A 238 -10.04 -12.64 -13.79
CA VAL A 238 -11.47 -12.94 -13.73
C VAL A 238 -12.12 -12.60 -15.08
N LEU A 239 -12.77 -13.60 -15.69
CA LEU A 239 -13.55 -13.42 -16.91
C LEU A 239 -15.04 -13.26 -16.58
N ILE A 240 -15.63 -12.20 -17.13
CA ILE A 240 -17.06 -11.97 -17.16
C ILE A 240 -17.54 -12.19 -18.60
N SER A 241 -18.38 -13.20 -18.82
CA SER A 241 -18.83 -13.62 -20.16
C SER A 241 -20.26 -14.13 -20.10
N CYS A 242 -21.17 -13.55 -20.88
CA CYS A 242 -22.56 -14.00 -21.00
C CYS A 242 -23.30 -14.16 -19.65
N GLY A 243 -23.08 -13.25 -18.69
CA GLY A 243 -23.69 -13.30 -17.35
C GLY A 243 -22.96 -14.23 -16.36
N GLU A 244 -21.97 -15.00 -16.82
CA GLU A 244 -21.14 -15.85 -15.98
C GLU A 244 -19.85 -15.15 -15.56
N VAL A 245 -19.42 -15.42 -14.33
CA VAL A 245 -18.16 -14.93 -13.76
C VAL A 245 -17.31 -16.11 -13.33
N ARG A 246 -16.12 -16.25 -13.95
CA ARG A 246 -15.19 -17.35 -13.70
C ARG A 246 -13.75 -16.84 -13.57
N VAL A 247 -12.97 -17.53 -12.74
CA VAL A 247 -11.52 -17.34 -12.66
C VAL A 247 -10.85 -18.09 -13.81
N LEU A 248 -9.90 -17.45 -14.49
CA LEU A 248 -9.09 -18.06 -15.54
C LEU A 248 -7.79 -18.60 -14.94
N SER A 249 -7.86 -19.76 -14.30
CA SER A 249 -6.68 -20.41 -13.73
C SER A 249 -5.77 -20.99 -14.81
N GLY A 250 -4.48 -20.78 -14.64
CA GLY A 250 -3.43 -21.31 -15.51
C GLY A 250 -2.48 -22.26 -14.78
N PRO A 251 -1.52 -22.85 -15.52
CA PRO A 251 -0.38 -23.51 -14.92
C PRO A 251 0.40 -22.52 -14.02
N PRO A 252 0.87 -22.96 -12.83
CA PRO A 252 1.60 -22.08 -11.93
C PRO A 252 2.97 -21.72 -12.51
N ALA A 253 3.37 -20.46 -12.37
CA ALA A 253 4.75 -20.01 -12.59
C ALA A 253 5.25 -19.24 -11.38
N LEU A 254 6.57 -19.24 -11.19
CA LEU A 254 7.21 -18.48 -10.12
C LEU A 254 7.10 -16.97 -10.38
N PRO A 255 7.06 -16.15 -9.29
CA PRO A 255 7.21 -14.70 -9.40
C PRO A 255 8.44 -14.31 -10.22
N LEU A 256 8.34 -13.16 -10.89
CA LEU A 256 9.47 -12.57 -11.60
C LEU A 256 10.60 -12.30 -10.60
N GLY A 257 11.84 -12.57 -11.00
CA GLY A 257 13.04 -12.46 -10.16
C GLY A 257 13.40 -13.76 -9.45
N LEU A 258 12.47 -14.73 -9.39
CA LEU A 258 12.69 -16.05 -8.80
C LEU A 258 12.80 -17.15 -9.86
N GLY A 259 12.86 -16.81 -11.15
CA GLY A 259 12.92 -17.77 -12.26
C GLY A 259 14.14 -18.68 -12.22
N GLY A 260 15.24 -18.25 -11.58
CA GLY A 260 16.43 -19.08 -11.35
C GLY A 260 16.20 -20.30 -10.44
N LEU A 261 15.09 -20.34 -9.70
CA LEU A 261 14.69 -21.47 -8.85
C LEU A 261 13.84 -22.51 -9.60
N ALA A 262 13.39 -22.21 -10.82
CA ALA A 262 12.56 -23.13 -11.58
C ALA A 262 13.38 -24.33 -12.06
N GLU A 263 12.88 -25.55 -11.80
CA GLU A 263 13.60 -26.79 -12.09
C GLU A 263 13.79 -27.06 -13.60
N THR A 264 12.99 -26.47 -14.49
CA THR A 264 13.23 -26.29 -15.95
C THR A 264 12.00 -25.74 -16.67
N GLY A 265 12.21 -24.94 -17.74
CA GLY A 265 11.17 -24.55 -18.70
C GLY A 265 10.83 -23.05 -18.72
N ALA A 266 10.42 -22.55 -19.89
CA ALA A 266 9.83 -21.21 -19.98
C ALA A 266 8.47 -21.19 -19.24
N PRO A 267 8.04 -20.03 -18.70
CA PRO A 267 6.74 -19.89 -18.06
C PRO A 267 5.64 -20.44 -18.97
N ALA A 268 4.80 -21.31 -18.41
CA ALA A 268 3.74 -21.93 -19.19
C ALA A 268 2.68 -20.89 -19.55
N VAL A 269 2.35 -20.84 -20.84
CA VAL A 269 1.36 -19.94 -21.40
C VAL A 269 0.08 -20.72 -21.65
N TRP A 270 -1.07 -20.12 -21.37
CA TRP A 270 -2.36 -20.68 -21.76
C TRP A 270 -3.19 -19.67 -22.52
N HIS A 271 -4.20 -20.19 -23.20
CA HIS A 271 -5.05 -19.40 -24.06
C HIS A 271 -6.51 -19.55 -23.69
N HIS A 272 -7.25 -18.47 -23.84
CA HIS A 272 -8.69 -18.45 -23.67
C HIS A 272 -9.36 -17.72 -24.83
N ARG A 273 -10.52 -18.20 -25.27
CA ARG A 273 -11.32 -17.50 -26.29
C ARG A 273 -11.84 -16.20 -25.69
N PHE A 274 -11.56 -15.08 -26.36
CA PHE A 274 -11.89 -13.74 -25.87
C PHE A 274 -12.53 -12.93 -27.00
N THR A 275 -13.84 -12.78 -26.90
CA THR A 275 -14.71 -12.24 -27.96
C THR A 275 -15.50 -11.04 -27.46
N ARG A 276 -16.19 -10.36 -28.38
CA ARG A 276 -17.07 -9.25 -28.01
C ARG A 276 -18.12 -9.71 -26.99
N GLY A 277 -18.32 -8.91 -25.95
CA GLY A 277 -19.17 -9.24 -24.81
C GLY A 277 -18.43 -9.97 -23.68
N ASP A 278 -17.14 -10.28 -23.87
CA ASP A 278 -16.28 -10.75 -22.79
C ASP A 278 -15.53 -9.57 -22.17
N ILE A 279 -15.36 -9.60 -20.85
CA ILE A 279 -14.47 -8.70 -20.11
C ILE A 279 -13.48 -9.54 -19.33
N LEU A 280 -12.22 -9.16 -19.43
CA LEU A 280 -11.16 -9.71 -18.60
C LEU A 280 -10.77 -8.66 -17.56
N LEU A 281 -10.93 -9.01 -16.29
CA LEU A 281 -10.56 -8.21 -15.14
C LEU A 281 -9.27 -8.77 -14.53
N LEU A 282 -8.30 -7.89 -14.38
CA LEU A 282 -7.01 -8.09 -13.73
C LEU A 282 -6.98 -7.22 -12.47
N VAL A 283 -6.55 -7.77 -11.34
CA VAL A 283 -6.52 -7.07 -10.04
C VAL A 283 -5.27 -7.46 -9.27
N THR A 284 -4.82 -6.59 -8.38
CA THR A 284 -3.78 -6.91 -7.38
C THR A 284 -4.38 -7.53 -6.12
N ASP A 285 -3.51 -8.07 -5.28
CA ASP A 285 -3.88 -8.73 -4.02
C ASP A 285 -4.56 -7.78 -3.04
N GLY A 286 -4.19 -6.50 -3.01
CA GLY A 286 -4.83 -5.51 -2.13
C GLY A 286 -6.35 -5.37 -2.34
N LEU A 287 -6.89 -5.78 -3.49
CA LEU A 287 -8.35 -5.92 -3.65
C LEU A 287 -8.89 -7.16 -2.96
N VAL A 288 -8.34 -8.33 -3.28
CA VAL A 288 -8.89 -9.62 -2.82
C VAL A 288 -8.58 -9.90 -1.36
N GLU A 289 -7.48 -9.36 -0.85
CA GLU A 289 -7.06 -9.45 0.55
C GLU A 289 -7.61 -8.31 1.41
N ALA A 290 -8.37 -7.37 0.84
CA ALA A 290 -9.08 -6.37 1.63
C ALA A 290 -10.03 -7.06 2.61
N ARG A 291 -9.98 -6.64 3.88
CA ARG A 291 -10.74 -7.28 4.97
C ARG A 291 -11.88 -6.42 5.47
N ASP A 292 -13.01 -7.03 5.76
CA ASP A 292 -14.08 -6.39 6.54
C ASP A 292 -13.78 -6.37 8.04
N THR A 293 -14.77 -5.96 8.84
CA THR A 293 -14.67 -5.89 10.30
C THR A 293 -14.53 -7.26 10.97
N ASP A 294 -14.99 -8.32 10.32
CA ASP A 294 -14.91 -9.69 10.82
C ASP A 294 -13.60 -10.37 10.38
N GLY A 295 -12.84 -9.70 9.50
CA GLY A 295 -11.54 -10.15 9.01
C GLY A 295 -11.61 -10.97 7.73
N ASP A 296 -12.80 -11.13 7.14
CA ASP A 296 -13.03 -11.90 5.93
C ASP A 296 -12.55 -11.13 4.70
N PHE A 297 -11.97 -11.87 3.75
CA PHE A 297 -11.46 -11.34 2.49
C PHE A 297 -12.56 -10.90 1.53
N TYR A 298 -12.25 -9.94 0.66
CA TYR A 298 -13.18 -9.40 -0.33
C TYR A 298 -13.66 -10.50 -1.29
N PRO A 299 -14.96 -10.87 -1.29
CA PRO A 299 -15.47 -11.98 -2.08
C PRO A 299 -15.72 -11.57 -3.55
N LEU A 300 -14.62 -11.29 -4.28
CA LEU A 300 -14.62 -10.69 -5.62
C LEU A 300 -15.56 -11.38 -6.60
N VAL A 301 -15.41 -12.70 -6.77
CA VAL A 301 -16.19 -13.48 -7.74
C VAL A 301 -17.68 -13.46 -7.39
N ASN A 302 -18.03 -13.59 -6.10
CA ASN A 302 -19.42 -13.62 -5.66
C ASN A 302 -20.08 -12.24 -5.84
N ARG A 303 -19.36 -11.15 -5.56
CA ARG A 303 -19.86 -9.77 -5.74
C ARG A 303 -20.04 -9.43 -7.22
N LEU A 304 -19.10 -9.79 -8.08
CA LEU A 304 -19.22 -9.64 -9.52
C LEU A 304 -20.38 -10.47 -10.09
N ARG A 305 -20.50 -11.74 -9.66
CA ARG A 305 -21.61 -12.62 -10.07
C ARG A 305 -22.94 -12.02 -9.66
N HIS A 306 -23.09 -11.58 -8.42
CA HIS A 306 -24.34 -10.95 -7.97
C HIS A 306 -24.67 -9.67 -8.75
N ARG A 307 -23.66 -8.89 -9.13
CA ARG A 307 -23.86 -7.63 -9.86
C ARG A 307 -24.19 -7.81 -11.34
N PHE A 308 -23.63 -8.84 -11.98
CA PHE A 308 -23.65 -9.01 -13.44
C PHE A 308 -24.35 -10.30 -13.92
N ALA A 309 -24.84 -11.16 -13.02
CA ALA A 309 -25.71 -12.28 -13.38
C ALA A 309 -26.93 -11.81 -14.15
N ASP A 310 -27.30 -12.55 -15.20
CA ASP A 310 -28.48 -12.34 -16.05
C ASP A 310 -28.60 -10.94 -16.67
N ARG A 311 -27.49 -10.21 -16.79
CA ARG A 311 -27.42 -8.87 -17.40
C ARG A 311 -26.55 -8.88 -18.66
N PRO A 312 -26.76 -7.94 -19.60
CA PRO A 312 -25.83 -7.73 -20.70
C PRO A 312 -24.41 -7.51 -20.16
N ALA A 313 -23.41 -8.01 -20.87
CA ALA A 313 -22.03 -7.87 -20.47
C ALA A 313 -21.68 -6.37 -20.29
N PRO A 314 -21.12 -5.98 -19.13
CA PRO A 314 -20.79 -4.59 -18.85
C PRO A 314 -19.69 -4.07 -19.79
N GLY A 315 -19.46 -2.75 -19.80
CA GLY A 315 -18.19 -2.20 -20.29
C GLY A 315 -17.07 -2.37 -19.24
N PRO A 316 -15.79 -2.31 -19.63
CA PRO A 316 -14.68 -2.29 -18.67
C PRO A 316 -14.83 -1.23 -17.58
N ALA A 317 -15.27 -0.03 -17.95
CA ALA A 317 -15.49 1.07 -17.01
C ALA A 317 -16.59 0.77 -15.98
N ASP A 318 -17.64 0.02 -16.35
CA ASP A 318 -18.72 -0.33 -15.43
C ASP A 318 -18.23 -1.29 -14.34
N VAL A 319 -17.35 -2.23 -14.69
CA VAL A 319 -16.73 -3.16 -13.75
C VAL A 319 -15.85 -2.40 -12.76
N ILE A 320 -14.97 -1.54 -13.27
CA ILE A 320 -14.08 -0.71 -12.44
C ILE A 320 -14.88 0.22 -11.52
N ASN A 321 -15.90 0.89 -12.04
CA ASN A 321 -16.76 1.79 -11.25
C ASN A 321 -17.52 1.05 -10.16
N PHE A 322 -18.03 -0.15 -10.46
CA PHE A 322 -18.67 -1.00 -9.47
C PHE A 322 -17.71 -1.32 -8.33
N LEU A 323 -16.52 -1.87 -8.62
CA LEU A 323 -15.53 -2.24 -7.62
C LEU A 323 -15.05 -1.02 -6.81
N ASN A 324 -14.81 0.12 -7.45
CA ASN A 324 -14.44 1.36 -6.76
C ASN A 324 -15.50 1.83 -5.76
N SER A 325 -16.78 1.63 -6.08
CA SER A 325 -17.90 1.99 -5.21
C SER A 325 -18.19 0.96 -4.12
N ASP A 326 -17.84 -0.30 -4.37
CA ASP A 326 -18.17 -1.42 -3.50
C ASP A 326 -17.08 -1.73 -2.48
N LEU A 327 -15.80 -1.57 -2.85
CA LEU A 327 -14.66 -1.78 -1.96
C LEU A 327 -14.74 -0.97 -0.65
N PRO A 328 -15.04 0.36 -0.66
CA PRO A 328 -15.19 1.14 0.57
C PRO A 328 -16.40 0.75 1.43
N ARG A 329 -17.35 -0.03 0.89
CA ARG A 329 -18.47 -0.58 1.67
C ARG A 329 -18.10 -1.87 2.38
N HIS A 330 -17.10 -2.58 1.88
CA HIS A 330 -16.60 -3.81 2.49
C HIS A 330 -15.54 -3.51 3.57
N THR A 331 -14.56 -2.67 3.24
CA THR A 331 -13.48 -2.32 4.18
C THR A 331 -13.45 -0.83 4.49
N ARG A 332 -13.11 -0.50 5.73
CA ARG A 332 -12.84 0.89 6.15
C ARG A 332 -11.38 1.27 6.01
N ASN A 333 -10.46 0.30 6.08
CA ASN A 333 -9.03 0.53 6.09
C ASN A 333 -8.34 -0.35 5.04
N LEU A 334 -7.62 0.27 4.09
CA LEU A 334 -6.83 -0.45 3.11
C LEU A 334 -5.41 -0.66 3.62
N HIS A 335 -5.02 -1.92 3.77
CA HIS A 335 -3.68 -2.31 4.22
C HIS A 335 -2.65 -2.35 3.09
N ASP A 336 -3.12 -2.51 1.85
CA ASP A 336 -2.30 -2.41 0.64
C ASP A 336 -2.94 -1.55 -0.43
N ASP A 337 -2.12 -1.23 -1.42
CA ASP A 337 -2.57 -0.54 -2.62
C ASP A 337 -3.48 -1.46 -3.43
N VAL A 338 -4.32 -0.85 -4.27
CA VAL A 338 -5.24 -1.58 -5.13
C VAL A 338 -5.12 -1.07 -6.55
N ALA A 339 -4.65 -1.94 -7.43
CA ALA A 339 -4.68 -1.76 -8.86
C ALA A 339 -5.71 -2.68 -9.53
N MET A 340 -6.42 -2.14 -10.50
CA MET A 340 -7.39 -2.87 -11.31
C MET A 340 -7.24 -2.47 -12.77
N LEU A 341 -7.28 -3.44 -13.67
CA LEU A 341 -7.32 -3.25 -15.11
C LEU A 341 -8.40 -4.15 -15.71
N ALA A 342 -9.39 -3.55 -16.36
CA ALA A 342 -10.41 -4.27 -17.10
C ALA A 342 -10.23 -4.00 -18.60
N ILE A 343 -10.30 -5.05 -19.41
CA ILE A 343 -10.25 -4.96 -20.87
C ILE A 343 -11.41 -5.73 -21.51
N ALA A 344 -11.83 -5.29 -22.70
CA ALA A 344 -12.84 -5.98 -23.51
C ALA A 344 -12.54 -5.83 -25.00
N PRO A 345 -12.80 -6.83 -25.86
CA PRO A 345 -12.58 -6.71 -27.29
C PRO A 345 -13.44 -5.61 -27.93
N HIS A 346 -12.79 -4.64 -28.56
CA HIS A 346 -13.41 -3.62 -29.41
C HIS A 346 -13.26 -4.05 -30.88
N GLY A 347 -14.37 -4.38 -31.55
CA GLY A 347 -14.24 -4.81 -32.94
C GLY A 347 -14.19 -3.62 -33.91
N ALA A 348 -13.35 -3.74 -34.94
CA ALA A 348 -13.51 -2.95 -36.15
C ALA A 348 -14.64 -3.55 -37.00
N VAL A 349 -15.57 -2.72 -37.48
CA VAL A 349 -16.37 -3.05 -38.66
C VAL A 349 -15.40 -3.01 -39.84
N ARG A 350 -15.11 -4.15 -40.47
CA ARG A 350 -14.62 -4.10 -41.86
C ARG A 350 -15.83 -3.69 -42.71
N PRO A 351 -15.79 -2.59 -43.49
CA PRO A 351 -16.72 -2.48 -44.60
C PRO A 351 -16.42 -3.66 -45.53
N ALA A 352 -17.46 -4.40 -45.90
CA ALA A 352 -17.35 -5.38 -46.97
C ALA A 352 -16.79 -4.67 -48.20
N GLN A 353 -15.67 -5.17 -48.73
CA GLN A 353 -15.22 -4.86 -50.09
C GLN A 353 -15.68 -5.98 -51.01
#